data_AF-A0AA88JQY8-F1
#
_entry.id   AF-A0AA88JQY8-F1
#
_cell.length_a   1.000
_cell.length_b   1.000
_cell.length_c   1.000
_cell.angle_alpha   90.00
_cell.angle_beta   90.00
_cell.angle_gamma   90.00
#
_symmetry.space_group_name_H-M   'P 1'
#
loop_
_entity.id
_entity.type
_entity.pdbx_description
1 polymer ?
#
loop_
_entity_poly.entity_id
_entity_poly.type
_entity_poly.pdbx_seq_one_letter_code
_entity_poly.pdbx_strand_id
1 'polypeptide(L)'
;MFLQPACGHAADPPVPRHSARHPDRYAHVQHQHAAGTGFPAASRCRRADHVWSGRGEIDIAELRDQSFVIREAGSMTRQIFERALTESGIQIRHELVLASREAMKEAVANGLGLGIVLDKELGNDQRLVGLRVTGASLAASEYLVAHPEVSELGAVREFIATVAEDRRPSNAQTVMAW
;
A
#
# COMPACT_ATOMS: atom_id res chain seq x y z
N MET A 1 -46.66 -36.59 -11.19
CA MET A 1 -46.57 -35.85 -12.47
C MET A 1 -45.98 -34.49 -12.14
N PHE A 2 -44.69 -34.34 -12.41
CA PHE A 2 -43.87 -33.15 -12.08
C PHE A 2 -44.08 -32.06 -13.13
N LEU A 3 -44.08 -30.78 -12.71
CA LEU A 3 -43.69 -29.64 -13.54
C LEU A 3 -43.36 -28.44 -12.64
N GLN A 4 -42.09 -28.01 -12.66
CA GLN A 4 -41.60 -26.71 -12.19
C GLN A 4 -41.65 -25.70 -13.35
N PRO A 5 -41.74 -24.38 -13.09
CA PRO A 5 -41.35 -23.34 -14.04
C PRO A 5 -39.88 -22.92 -13.86
N ALA A 6 -39.24 -22.57 -14.98
CA ALA A 6 -37.83 -22.27 -15.12
C ALA A 6 -37.43 -20.87 -14.61
N CYS A 7 -36.33 -20.79 -13.85
CA CYS A 7 -35.57 -19.57 -13.60
C CYS A 7 -34.60 -19.30 -14.75
N GLY A 8 -34.63 -18.09 -15.32
CA GLY A 8 -33.60 -17.60 -16.23
C GLY A 8 -32.39 -17.06 -15.46
N HIS A 9 -31.23 -17.70 -15.64
CA HIS A 9 -29.92 -17.17 -15.24
C HIS A 9 -29.24 -16.52 -16.46
N ALA A 10 -28.77 -15.28 -16.29
CA ALA A 10 -27.87 -14.64 -17.24
C ALA A 10 -26.51 -15.34 -17.22
N ALA A 11 -25.94 -15.60 -18.40
CA ALA A 11 -24.69 -16.31 -18.59
C ALA A 11 -23.47 -15.38 -18.39
N ASP A 12 -22.45 -15.88 -17.68
CA ASP A 12 -21.13 -15.26 -17.58
C ASP A 12 -20.35 -15.37 -18.91
N PRO A 13 -19.48 -14.39 -19.24
CA PRO A 13 -18.59 -14.46 -20.40
C PRO A 13 -17.41 -15.44 -20.19
N PRO A 14 -16.87 -16.02 -21.27
CA PRO A 14 -15.91 -17.12 -21.17
C PRO A 14 -14.50 -16.66 -20.81
N VAL A 15 -13.84 -17.45 -19.95
CA VAL A 15 -12.42 -17.32 -19.59
C VAL A 15 -11.54 -17.87 -20.73
N PRO A 16 -10.49 -17.15 -21.20
CA PRO A 16 -9.61 -17.67 -22.23
C PRO A 16 -8.68 -18.76 -21.71
N ARG A 17 -8.60 -19.86 -22.46
CA ARG A 17 -7.67 -20.97 -22.22
C ARG A 17 -6.26 -20.61 -22.73
N HIS A 18 -5.26 -20.78 -21.86
CA HIS A 18 -3.86 -20.72 -22.22
C HIS A 18 -3.49 -21.79 -23.27
N SER A 19 -2.89 -21.37 -24.38
CA SER A 19 -2.02 -22.25 -25.15
C SER A 19 -0.88 -21.50 -25.86
N ALA A 20 0.30 -22.10 -25.74
CA ALA A 20 1.49 -21.97 -26.58
C ALA A 20 2.41 -20.74 -26.41
N ARG A 21 3.65 -21.09 -26.06
CA ARG A 21 4.86 -20.26 -25.95
C ARG A 21 5.17 -19.58 -27.28
N HIS A 22 5.53 -18.30 -27.22
CA HIS A 22 6.31 -17.63 -28.26
C HIS A 22 7.46 -16.90 -27.57
N PRO A 23 8.73 -17.15 -27.92
CA PRO A 23 9.83 -16.30 -27.47
C PRO A 23 9.75 -14.96 -28.24
N ASP A 24 10.35 -13.91 -27.69
CA ASP A 24 10.53 -12.57 -28.30
C ASP A 24 9.46 -11.51 -28.08
N ARG A 25 8.98 -11.31 -26.85
CA ARG A 25 8.43 -10.00 -26.42
C ARG A 25 8.85 -9.62 -25.00
N TYR A 26 10.14 -9.41 -24.78
CA TYR A 26 10.59 -8.44 -23.79
C TYR A 26 10.81 -7.12 -24.53
N ALA A 27 10.04 -6.10 -24.18
CA ALA A 27 10.36 -4.74 -24.58
C ALA A 27 11.72 -4.40 -23.94
N HIS A 28 12.76 -4.27 -24.76
CA HIS A 28 14.01 -3.67 -24.34
C HIS A 28 13.74 -2.21 -23.95
N VAL A 29 13.55 -1.95 -22.67
CA VAL A 29 13.70 -0.60 -22.13
C VAL A 29 15.19 -0.32 -22.13
N GLN A 30 15.66 0.38 -23.17
CA GLN A 30 16.99 0.95 -23.18
C GLN A 30 17.06 1.97 -22.04
N HIS A 31 17.63 1.56 -20.91
CA HIS A 31 18.11 2.51 -19.90
C HIS A 31 19.23 3.31 -20.54
N GLN A 32 18.92 4.51 -21.03
CA GLN A 32 19.94 5.51 -21.27
C GLN A 32 20.51 5.89 -19.91
N HIS A 33 21.72 5.41 -19.62
CA HIS A 33 22.54 5.98 -18.56
C HIS A 33 22.89 7.41 -18.97
N ALA A 34 22.14 8.37 -18.44
CA ALA A 34 22.64 9.73 -18.29
C ALA A 34 23.83 9.68 -17.33
N ALA A 35 25.03 9.60 -17.90
CA ALA A 35 26.26 9.87 -17.19
C ALA A 35 26.24 11.34 -16.76
N GLY A 36 26.23 11.59 -15.46
CA GLY A 36 26.33 12.92 -14.87
C GLY A 36 25.19 13.23 -13.93
N THR A 37 25.35 12.83 -12.68
CA THR A 37 25.14 13.66 -11.48
C THR A 37 25.45 12.76 -10.30
N GLY A 38 26.43 13.15 -9.49
CA GLY A 38 26.59 12.51 -8.19
C GLY A 38 25.25 12.57 -7.47
N PHE A 39 24.91 11.50 -6.73
CA PHE A 39 23.91 11.60 -5.67
C PHE A 39 24.21 12.90 -4.92
N PRO A 40 23.36 13.95 -4.98
CA PRO A 40 23.55 15.08 -4.09
C PRO A 40 23.54 14.44 -2.72
N ALA A 41 24.66 14.55 -2.00
CA ALA A 41 24.90 13.84 -0.76
C ALA A 41 23.60 13.88 0.04
N ALA A 42 22.90 12.73 0.08
CA ALA A 42 21.67 12.60 0.83
C ALA A 42 22.10 12.96 2.25
N SER A 43 21.75 14.18 2.63
CA SER A 43 22.03 14.71 3.94
C SER A 43 21.44 13.67 4.85
N ARG A 44 22.30 13.07 5.66
CA ARG A 44 21.91 12.08 6.66
C ARG A 44 21.10 12.83 7.72
N CYS A 45 19.88 13.21 7.37
CA CYS A 45 18.95 13.92 8.22
C CYS A 45 18.51 12.89 9.26
N ARG A 46 19.03 13.03 10.48
CA ARG A 46 18.48 12.29 11.62
C ARG A 46 17.04 12.74 11.84
N ARG A 47 16.24 11.92 12.51
CA ARG A 47 14.92 12.26 13.08
C ARG A 47 14.77 13.70 13.62
N ALA A 48 15.83 14.28 14.17
CA ALA A 48 15.84 15.65 14.72
C ALA A 48 16.00 16.77 13.67
N ASP A 49 16.51 16.46 12.48
CA ASP A 49 16.88 17.45 11.45
C ASP A 49 15.82 17.59 10.34
N HIS A 50 14.75 16.78 10.39
CA HIS A 50 13.68 16.86 9.40
C HIS A 50 12.71 18.01 9.71
N VAL A 51 12.21 18.70 8.69
CA VAL A 51 11.28 19.84 8.81
C VAL A 51 9.94 19.47 9.48
N TRP A 52 9.58 18.20 9.46
CA TRP A 52 8.40 17.65 10.13
C TRP A 52 8.70 16.96 11.45
N SER A 53 9.95 17.00 11.91
CA SER A 53 10.30 16.52 13.25
C SER A 53 9.49 17.27 14.30
N GLY A 54 8.88 16.52 15.23
CA GLY A 54 8.02 17.08 16.29
C GLY A 54 6.59 17.42 15.86
N ARG A 55 6.22 17.28 14.59
CA ARG A 55 4.81 17.37 14.16
C ARG A 55 4.08 16.06 14.44
N GLY A 56 2.77 16.13 14.68
CA GLY A 56 1.90 14.95 14.79
C GLY A 56 1.04 14.69 13.55
N GLU A 57 0.91 15.70 12.69
CA GLU A 57 0.12 15.66 11.47
C GLU A 57 0.70 16.60 10.40
N ILE A 58 0.38 16.29 9.14
CA ILE A 58 0.76 17.05 7.95
C ILE A 58 -0.39 17.05 6.96
N ASP A 59 -0.56 18.13 6.20
CA ASP A 59 -1.55 18.16 5.13
C ASP A 59 -1.04 17.38 3.91
N ILE A 60 -1.94 16.69 3.20
CA ILE A 60 -1.56 15.93 2.02
C ILE A 60 -0.84 16.82 0.99
N ALA A 61 -1.20 18.10 0.88
CA ALA A 61 -0.54 19.05 -0.03
C ALA A 61 0.96 19.22 0.26
N GLU A 62 1.39 19.04 1.52
CA GLU A 62 2.81 19.10 1.92
C GLU A 62 3.62 17.90 1.39
N LEU A 63 2.96 16.82 0.95
CA LEU A 63 3.64 15.66 0.35
C LEU A 63 4.12 15.92 -1.08
N ARG A 64 3.69 17.02 -1.69
CA ARG A 64 4.10 17.37 -3.05
C ARG A 64 5.61 17.46 -3.16
N ASP A 65 6.15 16.88 -4.23
CA ASP A 65 7.59 16.89 -4.51
C ASP A 65 8.45 16.32 -3.37
N GLN A 66 7.89 15.42 -2.53
CA GLN A 66 8.69 14.68 -1.57
C GLN A 66 9.14 13.34 -2.15
N SER A 67 10.29 12.86 -1.69
CA SER A 67 10.84 11.56 -2.10
C SER A 67 10.25 10.46 -1.21
N PHE A 68 9.66 9.45 -1.84
CA PHE A 68 9.02 8.33 -1.17
C PHE A 68 9.70 7.00 -1.51
N VAL A 69 9.86 6.17 -0.48
CA VAL A 69 10.08 4.73 -0.58
C VAL A 69 8.71 4.05 -0.52
N ILE A 70 8.29 3.45 -1.61
CA ILE A 70 6.97 2.81 -1.73
C ILE A 70 7.09 1.29 -1.74
N ARG A 71 6.00 0.63 -1.36
CA ARG A 71 5.87 -0.83 -1.47
C ARG A 71 5.55 -1.29 -2.90
N GLU A 72 5.68 -2.58 -3.15
CA GLU A 72 5.23 -3.23 -4.37
C GLU A 72 3.74 -2.97 -4.68
N ALA A 73 3.35 -3.09 -5.96
CA ALA A 73 2.02 -2.70 -6.44
C ALA A 73 0.84 -3.50 -5.81
N GLY A 74 1.11 -4.67 -5.21
CA GLY A 74 0.12 -5.49 -4.51
C GLY A 74 -0.27 -4.98 -3.12
N SER A 75 0.41 -3.93 -2.60
CA SER A 75 0.11 -3.37 -1.28
C SER A 75 -1.18 -2.55 -1.29
N MET A 76 -2.18 -2.95 -0.51
CA MET A 76 -3.43 -2.20 -0.35
C MET A 76 -3.18 -0.77 0.15
N THR A 77 -2.28 -0.62 1.14
CA THR A 77 -1.89 0.70 1.69
C THR A 77 -1.33 1.62 0.60
N ARG A 78 -0.54 1.08 -0.33
CA ARG A 78 -0.03 1.85 -1.47
C ARG A 78 -1.16 2.29 -2.39
N GLN A 79 -2.09 1.39 -2.73
CA GLN A 79 -3.21 1.71 -3.62
C GLN A 79 -4.12 2.79 -3.03
N ILE A 80 -4.37 2.74 -1.73
CA ILE A 80 -5.12 3.77 -1.00
C ILE A 80 -4.38 5.11 -1.08
N PHE A 81 -3.06 5.11 -0.85
CA PHE A 81 -2.24 6.31 -0.90
C PHE A 81 -2.16 6.93 -2.30
N GLU A 82 -1.89 6.13 -3.34
CA GLU A 82 -1.86 6.59 -4.73
C GLU A 82 -3.21 7.16 -5.18
N ARG A 83 -4.33 6.56 -4.72
CA ARG A 83 -5.67 7.08 -4.98
C ARG A 83 -5.87 8.46 -4.35
N ALA A 84 -5.53 8.61 -3.08
CA ALA A 84 -5.63 9.88 -2.38
C ALA A 84 -4.77 10.98 -3.00
N LEU A 85 -3.55 10.65 -3.43
CA LEU A 85 -2.68 11.57 -4.17
C LEU A 85 -3.32 11.99 -5.50
N THR A 86 -3.88 11.03 -6.24
CA THR A 86 -4.57 11.28 -7.52
C THR A 86 -5.79 12.17 -7.34
N GLU A 87 -6.64 11.87 -6.36
CA GLU A 87 -7.84 12.66 -6.03
C GLU A 87 -7.49 14.08 -5.59
N SER A 88 -6.35 14.26 -4.93
CA SER A 88 -5.85 15.56 -4.47
C SER A 88 -5.00 16.30 -5.52
N GLY A 89 -4.75 15.71 -6.69
CA GLY A 89 -3.90 16.30 -7.73
C GLY A 89 -2.44 16.50 -7.31
N ILE A 90 -1.92 15.61 -6.47
CA ILE A 90 -0.57 15.70 -5.90
C ILE A 90 0.33 14.65 -6.53
N GLN A 91 1.55 15.08 -6.87
CA GLN A 91 2.59 14.21 -7.38
C GLN A 91 3.73 14.11 -6.37
N ILE A 92 4.25 12.91 -6.22
CA ILE A 92 5.39 12.58 -5.36
C ILE A 92 6.53 12.04 -6.22
N ARG A 93 7.76 12.03 -5.71
CA ARG A 93 8.90 11.36 -6.35
C ARG A 93 9.02 9.94 -5.82
N HIS A 94 8.87 8.95 -6.69
CA HIS A 94 9.10 7.55 -6.35
C HIS A 94 10.61 7.25 -6.48
N GLU A 95 11.33 7.27 -5.36
CA GLU A 95 12.78 7.06 -5.34
C GLU A 95 13.12 5.56 -5.34
N LEU A 96 12.30 4.76 -4.65
CA LEU A 96 12.59 3.35 -4.43
C LEU A 96 11.30 2.53 -4.25
N VAL A 97 11.25 1.34 -4.87
CA VAL A 97 10.17 0.37 -4.68
C VAL A 97 10.71 -0.88 -4.00
N LEU A 98 10.15 -1.24 -2.85
CA LEU A 98 10.58 -2.40 -2.06
C LEU A 98 9.45 -3.41 -1.89
N ALA A 99 9.81 -4.70 -1.82
CA ALA A 99 8.86 -5.80 -1.81
C ALA A 99 8.28 -6.14 -0.42
N SER A 100 8.76 -5.48 0.64
CA SER A 100 8.27 -5.74 1.99
C SER A 100 8.18 -4.45 2.81
N ARG A 101 7.26 -4.48 3.78
CA ARG A 101 7.08 -3.39 4.74
C ARG A 101 8.34 -3.14 5.56
N GLU A 102 8.99 -4.20 6.05
CA GLU A 102 10.18 -4.05 6.89
C GLU A 102 11.35 -3.47 6.09
N ALA A 103 11.53 -3.86 4.83
CA ALA A 103 12.56 -3.26 3.97
C ALA A 103 12.30 -1.76 3.73
N MET A 104 11.03 -1.38 3.52
CA MET A 104 10.63 0.02 3.41
C MET A 104 10.91 0.78 4.71
N LYS A 105 10.55 0.24 5.87
CA LYS A 105 10.82 0.85 7.18
C LYS A 105 12.32 1.06 7.40
N GLU A 106 13.15 0.08 7.06
CA GLU A 106 14.60 0.22 7.15
C GLU A 106 15.14 1.29 6.19
N ALA A 107 14.64 1.37 4.96
CA ALA A 107 15.05 2.41 4.02
C ALA A 107 14.68 3.82 4.50
N VAL A 108 13.47 3.98 5.06
CA VAL A 108 13.04 5.24 5.69
C VAL A 108 13.93 5.56 6.89
N ALA A 109 14.17 4.61 7.80
CA ALA A 109 15.03 4.81 8.96
C ALA A 109 16.49 5.18 8.61
N ASN A 110 16.92 4.96 7.36
CA ASN A 110 18.27 5.21 6.88
C ASN A 110 18.42 6.45 5.99
N GLY A 111 17.39 7.27 5.76
CA GLY A 111 17.59 8.49 4.97
C GLY A 111 17.28 8.37 3.46
N LEU A 112 16.63 7.30 2.99
CA LEU A 112 16.28 7.11 1.57
C LEU A 112 14.93 7.70 1.09
N GLY A 113 13.92 7.85 1.94
CA GLY A 113 12.73 8.65 1.65
C GLY A 113 11.69 8.62 2.76
N LEU A 114 10.52 9.19 2.51
CA LEU A 114 9.31 9.01 3.31
C LEU A 114 8.67 7.65 3.00
N GLY A 115 7.97 7.07 3.98
CA GLY A 115 7.22 5.82 3.79
C GLY A 115 5.74 6.00 4.12
N ILE A 116 4.91 5.08 3.65
CA ILE A 116 3.49 5.02 4.02
C ILE A 116 3.17 3.67 4.67
N VAL A 117 2.57 3.70 5.85
CA VAL A 117 2.11 2.51 6.59
C VAL A 117 0.78 2.80 7.28
N LEU A 118 0.14 1.74 7.76
CA LEU A 118 -0.93 1.92 8.73
C LEU A 118 -0.31 2.18 10.11
N ASP A 119 -0.98 2.98 10.94
CA ASP A 119 -0.53 3.34 12.30
C ASP A 119 -0.11 2.12 13.13
N LYS A 120 -0.93 1.07 13.09
CA LYS A 120 -0.64 -0.21 13.76
C LYS A 120 0.61 -0.96 13.27
N GLU A 121 1.14 -0.60 12.11
CA GLU A 121 2.31 -1.24 11.51
C GLU A 121 3.61 -0.47 11.78
N LEU A 122 3.52 0.75 12.32
CA LEU A 122 4.68 1.55 12.69
C LEU A 122 5.55 0.82 13.74
N GLY A 123 4.89 0.21 14.73
CA GLY A 123 5.58 -0.45 15.84
C GLY A 123 6.33 0.54 16.74
N ASN A 124 7.35 0.06 17.44
CA ASN A 124 8.13 0.85 18.41
C ASN A 124 9.58 1.10 17.93
N ASP A 125 9.75 1.52 16.68
CA ASP A 125 11.07 1.91 16.15
C ASP A 125 11.33 3.39 16.44
N GLN A 126 12.33 3.68 17.27
CA GLN A 126 12.69 5.05 17.65
C GLN A 126 13.35 5.85 16.51
N ARG A 127 13.73 5.20 15.42
CA ARG A 127 14.25 5.85 14.21
C ARG A 127 13.14 6.31 13.27
N LEU A 128 11.88 6.02 13.57
CA LEU A 128 10.75 6.36 12.73
C LEU A 128 9.80 7.29 13.49
N VAL A 129 9.28 8.28 12.78
CA VAL A 129 8.23 9.18 13.28
C VAL A 129 6.98 8.98 12.45
N GLY A 130 5.89 8.64 13.13
CA GLY A 130 4.58 8.62 12.50
C GLY A 130 3.95 10.01 12.42
N LEU A 131 3.53 10.41 11.24
CA LEU A 131 2.76 11.62 10.97
C LEU A 131 1.40 11.24 10.39
N ARG A 132 0.31 11.75 10.98
CA ARG A 132 -1.03 11.58 10.39
C ARG A 132 -1.18 12.50 9.18
N VAL A 133 -1.77 12.00 8.10
CA VAL A 133 -2.06 12.84 6.92
C VAL A 133 -3.47 13.39 7.03
N THR A 134 -3.62 14.71 6.88
CA THR A 134 -4.90 15.41 6.78
C THR A 134 -5.18 15.83 5.35
N GLY A 135 -6.40 16.28 5.07
CA GLY A 135 -6.77 16.75 3.73
C GLY A 135 -7.06 15.64 2.70
N ALA A 136 -7.00 14.37 3.10
CA ALA A 136 -7.38 13.23 2.27
C ALA A 136 -7.94 12.06 3.09
N SER A 137 -8.70 11.18 2.41
CA SER A 137 -9.22 9.94 3.02
C SER A 137 -8.33 8.76 2.68
N LEU A 138 -7.39 8.40 3.56
CA LEU A 138 -6.60 7.15 3.43
C LEU A 138 -7.19 5.98 4.26
N ALA A 139 -8.52 5.88 4.34
CA ALA A 139 -9.17 4.83 5.14
C ALA A 139 -8.83 3.44 4.58
N ALA A 140 -8.26 2.59 5.44
CA ALA A 140 -7.97 1.20 5.11
C ALA A 140 -9.01 0.29 5.76
N SER A 141 -9.65 -0.54 4.96
CA SER A 141 -10.57 -1.59 5.43
C SER A 141 -9.84 -2.92 5.50
N GLU A 142 -10.12 -3.68 6.54
CA GLU A 142 -9.64 -5.05 6.69
C GLU A 142 -10.75 -6.03 6.34
N TYR A 143 -10.38 -7.12 5.68
CA TYR A 143 -11.33 -8.11 5.19
C TYR A 143 -10.92 -9.50 5.65
N LEU A 144 -11.89 -10.27 6.11
CA LEU A 144 -11.77 -11.72 6.20
C LEU A 144 -12.25 -12.31 4.88
N VAL A 145 -11.40 -13.12 4.26
CA VAL A 145 -11.71 -13.80 3.01
C VAL A 145 -11.51 -15.30 3.23
N ALA A 146 -12.57 -16.06 3.02
CA ALA A 146 -12.55 -17.52 3.06
C ALA A 146 -13.33 -18.06 1.87
N HIS A 147 -12.91 -19.21 1.36
CA HIS A 147 -13.73 -19.95 0.39
C HIS A 147 -15.02 -20.43 1.09
N PRO A 148 -16.20 -20.42 0.43
CA PRO A 148 -17.46 -20.81 1.07
C PRO A 148 -17.42 -22.19 1.73
N GLU A 149 -16.72 -23.15 1.13
CA GLU A 149 -16.58 -24.50 1.70
C GLU A 149 -15.69 -24.53 2.96
N VAL A 150 -14.72 -23.61 3.05
CA VAL A 150 -13.79 -23.52 4.18
C VAL A 150 -14.40 -22.72 5.33
N SER A 151 -15.24 -21.72 5.04
CA SER A 151 -15.90 -20.91 6.08
C SER A 151 -16.86 -21.72 6.96
N GLU A 152 -17.37 -22.84 6.47
CA GLU A 152 -18.27 -23.73 7.23
C GLU A 152 -17.54 -24.67 8.20
N LEU A 153 -16.22 -24.82 8.07
CA LEU A 153 -15.43 -25.62 9.00
C LEU A 153 -15.52 -24.99 10.39
N GLY A 154 -15.82 -25.80 11.42
CA GLY A 154 -16.14 -25.31 12.75
C GLY A 154 -15.12 -24.32 13.33
N ALA A 155 -13.81 -24.60 13.18
CA ALA A 155 -12.76 -23.71 13.65
C ALA A 155 -12.70 -22.38 12.88
N VAL A 156 -12.92 -22.39 11.57
CA VAL A 156 -12.90 -21.18 10.73
C VAL A 156 -14.14 -20.35 10.98
N ARG A 157 -15.31 -20.97 11.08
CA ARG A 157 -16.57 -20.30 11.42
C ARG A 157 -16.47 -19.59 12.76
N GLU A 158 -15.94 -20.26 13.77
CA GLU A 158 -15.79 -19.68 15.10
C GLU A 158 -14.79 -18.51 15.11
N PHE A 159 -13.69 -18.65 14.37
CA PHE A 159 -12.73 -17.56 14.17
C PHE A 159 -13.39 -16.35 13.50
N ILE A 160 -14.16 -16.55 12.43
CA ILE A 160 -14.88 -15.48 11.74
C ILE A 160 -15.89 -14.81 12.67
N ALA A 161 -16.65 -15.59 13.45
CA ALA A 161 -17.61 -15.07 14.42
C ALA A 161 -16.93 -14.19 15.47
N THR A 162 -15.82 -14.67 16.04
CA THR A 162 -15.03 -13.94 17.05
C THR A 162 -14.51 -12.60 16.50
N VAL A 163 -13.98 -12.60 15.27
CA VAL A 163 -13.44 -11.38 14.66
C VAL A 163 -14.56 -10.42 14.24
N ALA A 164 -15.73 -10.93 13.82
CA ALA A 164 -16.88 -10.10 13.46
C ALA A 164 -17.46 -9.31 14.65
N GLU A 165 -17.22 -9.78 15.87
CA GLU A 165 -17.58 -9.07 17.11
C GLU A 165 -16.60 -7.90 17.43
N ASP A 166 -15.35 -7.97 16.97
CA ASP A 166 -14.37 -6.89 17.12
C ASP A 166 -14.63 -5.76 16.11
N ARG A 167 -15.56 -4.86 16.45
CA ARG A 167 -15.95 -3.71 15.63
C ARG A 167 -15.01 -2.51 15.75
N ARG A 168 -13.74 -2.70 16.09
CA ARG A 168 -12.80 -1.57 16.17
C ARG A 168 -12.66 -0.92 14.80
N PRO A 169 -12.98 0.38 14.65
CA PRO A 169 -12.78 1.06 13.39
C PRO A 169 -11.27 1.11 13.07
N SER A 170 -10.89 0.58 11.91
CA SER A 170 -9.51 0.64 11.40
C SER A 170 -9.21 2.03 10.83
N ASN A 171 -9.29 3.06 11.67
CA ASN A 171 -8.93 4.41 11.28
C ASN A 171 -7.40 4.58 11.41
N ALA A 172 -6.64 3.92 10.54
CA ALA A 172 -5.19 3.86 10.65
C ALA A 172 -4.52 4.50 9.44
N GLN A 173 -3.84 5.63 9.65
CA GLN A 173 -3.06 6.30 8.60
C GLN A 173 -1.83 6.95 9.22
N THR A 174 -0.66 6.57 8.71
CA THR A 174 0.60 7.14 9.16
C THR A 174 1.58 7.20 8.00
N VAL A 175 1.99 8.41 7.64
CA VAL A 175 3.21 8.61 6.87
C VAL A 175 4.38 8.53 7.83
N MET A 176 5.36 7.69 7.52
CA MET A 176 6.62 7.66 8.26
C MET A 176 7.55 8.73 7.73
N ALA A 177 8.02 9.56 8.65
CA ALA A 177 9.18 10.39 8.50
C ALA A 177 10.36 9.78 9.29
N TRP A 178 11.55 10.28 8.94
CA TRP A 178 12.90 9.94 9.38
C TRP A 178 13.16 9.91 10.89
#